data_AF-A0A430Q344-F1
#
_entry.id   AF-A0A430Q344-F1
#
_cell.length_a   1.000
_cell.length_b   1.000
_cell.length_c   1.000
_cell.angle_alpha   90.00
_cell.angle_beta   90.00
_cell.angle_gamma   90.00
#
_symmetry.space_group_name_H-M   'P 1'
#
loop_
_entity.id
_entity.type
_entity.pdbx_description
1 polymer ?
#
loop_
_entity_poly.entity_id
_entity_poly.type
_entity_poly.pdbx_seq_one_letter_code
_entity_poly.pdbx_strand_id
1 'polypeptide(L)'
;MKSRMFAVWGVEAPWKPVTRRSQGRRKGGGKANIHHYSTPVKAERIIVELGGYLNWREAYRILSRAADNLPFHARFISQELLDTESQIEAYIKEKNVNPFYEPGYALAHNYAGCRSFISPYYLDWGTIRYH
;
A
#
# COMPACT_ATOMS: atom_id res chain seq x y z
N MET A 1 33.47 13.97 -10.22
CA MET A 1 33.02 13.83 -8.81
C MET A 1 31.97 12.73 -8.77
N LYS A 2 32.24 11.56 -8.16
CA LYS A 2 31.23 10.50 -8.05
C LYS A 2 30.19 10.93 -7.01
N SER A 3 28.90 10.91 -7.36
CA SER A 3 27.83 11.16 -6.37
C SER A 3 27.82 10.02 -5.35
N ARG A 4 27.85 10.37 -4.06
CA ARG A 4 27.89 9.40 -2.95
C ARG A 4 26.58 8.61 -2.83
N MET A 5 25.46 9.20 -3.26
CA MET A 5 24.10 8.68 -3.10
C MET A 5 23.35 8.79 -4.42
N PHE A 6 22.36 7.91 -4.61
CA PHE A 6 21.42 7.94 -5.73
C PHE A 6 20.01 7.61 -5.24
N ALA A 7 19.00 8.08 -5.95
CA ALA A 7 17.60 7.77 -5.69
C ALA A 7 16.93 7.24 -6.96
N VAL A 8 16.07 6.24 -6.82
CA VAL A 8 15.29 5.64 -7.90
C VAL A 8 13.81 5.76 -7.56
N TRP A 9 13.01 6.17 -8.54
CA TRP A 9 11.56 6.24 -8.40
C TRP A 9 10.95 4.85 -8.58
N GLY A 10 10.24 4.38 -7.56
CA GLY A 10 9.47 3.11 -7.61
C GLY A 10 8.08 3.26 -8.23
N VAL A 11 7.70 4.48 -8.62
CA VAL A 11 6.39 4.82 -9.17
C VAL A 11 6.57 5.46 -10.53
N GLU A 12 5.69 5.09 -11.46
CA GLU A 12 5.67 5.61 -12.82
C GLU A 12 5.18 7.06 -12.88
N ALA A 13 5.52 7.72 -14.00
CA ALA A 13 4.95 9.02 -14.33
C ALA A 13 3.40 8.96 -14.38
N PRO A 14 2.71 10.06 -14.02
CA PRO A 14 1.26 10.12 -14.05
C PRO A 14 0.67 9.77 -15.42
N TRP A 15 -0.12 8.70 -15.48
CA TRP A 15 -0.71 8.19 -16.73
C TRP A 15 -2.22 8.05 -16.67
N LYS A 16 -2.84 7.97 -15.49
CA LYS A 16 -4.28 7.77 -15.35
C LYS A 16 -5.04 9.09 -15.48
N PRO A 17 -5.88 9.29 -16.51
CA PRO A 17 -6.59 10.56 -16.69
C PRO A 17 -7.70 10.72 -15.64
N VAL A 18 -7.70 11.87 -14.97
CA VAL A 18 -8.74 12.30 -14.04
C VAL A 18 -9.54 13.43 -14.69
N THR A 19 -10.83 13.20 -14.91
CA THR A 19 -11.74 14.17 -15.52
C THR A 19 -12.42 15.04 -14.47
N ARG A 20 -12.59 16.34 -14.72
CA ARG A 20 -13.29 17.27 -13.82
C ARG A 20 -14.25 18.16 -14.59
N ARG A 21 -15.47 18.32 -14.10
CA ARG A 21 -16.45 19.28 -14.65
C ARG A 21 -16.16 20.69 -14.12
N SER A 22 -16.51 21.71 -14.90
CA SER A 22 -16.48 23.09 -14.41
C SER A 22 -17.47 23.27 -13.26
N GLN A 23 -17.13 24.13 -12.30
CA GLN A 23 -18.03 24.47 -11.20
C GLN A 23 -19.35 25.06 -11.72
N GLY A 24 -20.46 24.77 -11.04
CA GLY A 24 -21.79 25.30 -11.37
C GLY A 24 -22.57 24.57 -12.48
N ARG A 25 -22.03 23.49 -13.07
CA ARG A 25 -22.76 22.70 -14.09
C ARG A 25 -23.69 21.65 -13.44
N ARG A 26 -24.86 21.42 -14.06
CA ARG A 26 -25.80 20.36 -13.67
C ARG A 26 -25.21 18.96 -13.93
N LYS A 27 -25.77 17.93 -13.28
CA LYS A 27 -25.49 16.51 -13.58
C LYS A 27 -26.02 16.15 -15.00
N GLY A 28 -25.45 15.13 -15.63
CA GLY A 28 -25.80 14.71 -17.01
C GLY A 28 -24.95 15.36 -18.11
N GLY A 29 -25.22 15.08 -19.39
CA GLY A 29 -24.50 15.72 -20.52
C GLY A 29 -23.13 15.13 -20.87
N GLY A 30 -22.88 13.86 -20.52
CA GLY A 30 -21.67 13.12 -20.93
C GLY A 30 -20.46 13.27 -20.01
N LYS A 31 -19.33 12.66 -20.41
CA LYS A 31 -18.07 12.68 -19.64
C LYS A 31 -17.36 14.03 -19.84
N ALA A 32 -16.70 14.53 -18.79
CA ALA A 32 -15.96 15.79 -18.86
C ALA A 32 -14.58 15.62 -19.50
N ASN A 33 -13.95 16.73 -19.85
CA ASN A 33 -12.57 16.76 -20.31
C ASN A 33 -11.58 16.33 -19.22
N ILE A 34 -10.41 15.88 -19.65
CA ILE A 34 -9.30 15.51 -18.76
C ILE A 34 -8.78 16.77 -18.08
N HIS A 35 -8.62 16.71 -16.75
CA HIS A 35 -8.08 17.80 -15.95
C HIS A 35 -6.59 17.61 -15.66
N HIS A 36 -6.22 16.41 -15.20
CA HIS A 36 -4.84 16.05 -14.87
C HIS A 36 -4.68 14.53 -14.95
N TYR A 37 -3.43 14.07 -14.87
CA TYR A 37 -3.10 12.66 -14.75
C TYR A 37 -2.66 12.34 -13.32
N SER A 38 -2.89 11.12 -12.88
CA SER A 38 -2.42 10.59 -11.60
C SER A 38 -1.84 9.19 -11.76
N THR A 39 -1.10 8.72 -10.75
CA THR A 39 -0.63 7.33 -10.66
C THR A 39 -1.29 6.68 -9.45
N PRO A 40 -2.06 5.59 -9.63
CA PRO A 40 -2.62 4.87 -8.50
C PRO A 40 -1.50 4.12 -7.75
N VAL A 41 -1.49 4.24 -6.42
CA VAL A 41 -0.52 3.58 -5.55
C VAL A 41 -1.30 2.63 -4.62
N LYS A 42 -0.88 1.36 -4.57
CA LYS A 42 -1.43 0.37 -3.63
C LYS A 42 -0.63 0.38 -2.32
N ALA A 43 -1.20 -0.21 -1.26
CA ALA A 43 -0.47 -0.47 -0.02
C ALA A 43 0.81 -1.27 -0.30
N GLU A 44 1.81 -1.09 0.57
CA GLU A 44 3.12 -1.79 0.53
C GLU A 44 3.95 -1.51 -0.75
N ARG A 45 3.57 -0.53 -1.56
CA ARG A 45 4.37 -0.10 -2.71
C ARG A 45 5.54 0.78 -2.27
N ILE A 46 6.74 0.44 -2.75
CA ILE A 46 7.93 1.28 -2.60
C ILE A 46 7.81 2.51 -3.51
N ILE A 47 7.94 3.71 -2.93
CA ILE A 47 7.79 4.99 -3.63
C ILE A 47 9.13 5.51 -4.16
N VAL A 48 10.15 5.52 -3.29
CA VAL A 48 11.51 5.95 -3.61
C VAL A 48 12.49 4.98 -2.96
N GLU A 49 13.45 4.52 -3.73
CA GLU A 49 14.59 3.74 -3.25
C GLU A 49 15.81 4.65 -3.16
N LEU A 50 16.44 4.69 -1.98
CA LEU A 50 17.63 5.48 -1.72
C LEU A 50 18.82 4.53 -1.52
N GLY A 51 19.86 4.71 -2.33
CA GLY A 51 21.05 3.85 -2.31
C GLY A 51 22.37 4.64 -2.36
N GLY A 52 23.48 3.92 -2.17
CA GLY A 52 24.83 4.46 -2.17
C GLY A 52 25.50 4.36 -0.80
N TYR A 53 26.54 5.18 -0.58
CA TYR A 53 27.28 5.18 0.68
C TYR A 53 26.61 6.13 1.69
N LEU A 54 25.58 5.65 2.39
CA LEU A 54 24.84 6.43 3.39
C LEU A 54 24.62 5.65 4.69
N ASN A 55 24.49 6.38 5.81
CA ASN A 55 24.12 5.80 7.09
C ASN A 55 22.58 5.72 7.22
N TRP A 56 22.07 4.70 7.90
CA TRP A 56 20.65 4.59 8.29
C TRP A 56 20.05 5.89 8.83
N ARG A 57 20.74 6.58 9.76
CA ARG A 57 20.24 7.81 10.37
C ARG A 57 20.12 8.96 9.36
N GLU A 58 20.99 8.97 8.36
CA GLU A 58 20.92 9.93 7.26
C GLU A 58 19.75 9.61 6.33
N ALA A 59 19.58 8.33 5.98
CA ALA A 59 18.46 7.83 5.18
C ALA A 59 17.12 8.20 5.80
N TYR A 60 16.96 7.89 7.09
CA TYR A 60 15.76 8.13 7.88
C TYR A 60 15.37 9.61 7.85
N ARG A 61 16.32 10.52 8.12
CA ARG A 61 16.03 11.96 8.14
C ARG A 61 15.54 12.50 6.80
N ILE A 62 16.04 11.95 5.69
CA ILE A 62 15.64 12.37 4.34
C ILE A 62 14.27 11.80 4.01
N LEU A 63 14.11 10.48 4.15
CA LEU A 63 12.92 9.77 3.71
C LEU A 63 11.72 9.97 4.63
N SER A 64 11.90 10.12 5.94
CA SER A 64 10.79 10.42 6.85
C SER A 64 10.13 11.75 6.52
N ARG A 65 10.92 12.80 6.22
CA ARG A 65 10.35 14.09 5.79
C ARG A 65 9.59 13.98 4.48
N ALA A 66 10.08 13.17 3.54
CA ALA A 66 9.35 12.91 2.30
C ALA A 66 8.05 12.16 2.57
N ALA A 67 8.08 11.15 3.45
CA ALA A 67 6.93 10.37 3.85
C ALA A 67 5.83 11.22 4.52
N ASP A 68 6.20 12.15 5.41
CA ASP A 68 5.26 13.03 6.10
C ASP A 68 4.48 13.96 5.14
N ASN A 69 5.03 14.24 3.96
CA ASN A 69 4.40 15.09 2.94
C ASN A 69 3.50 14.31 1.97
N LEU A 70 3.49 12.97 2.03
CA LEU A 70 2.64 12.16 1.16
C LEU A 70 1.18 12.20 1.63
N PRO A 71 0.22 12.12 0.69
CA PRO A 71 -1.21 12.16 1.02
C PRO A 71 -1.74 10.86 1.64
N PHE A 72 -0.86 9.90 1.95
CA PHE A 72 -1.17 8.60 2.53
C PHE A 72 -0.09 8.21 3.54
N HIS A 73 -0.42 7.30 4.45
CA HIS A 73 0.52 6.82 5.46
C HIS A 73 1.70 6.12 4.78
N ALA A 74 2.88 6.72 4.90
CA ALA A 74 4.13 6.18 4.44
C ALA A 74 5.12 6.09 5.61
N ARG A 75 6.00 5.10 5.56
CA ARG A 75 7.05 4.92 6.57
C ARG A 75 8.37 4.60 5.90
N PHE A 76 9.44 4.92 6.59
CA PHE A 76 10.77 4.48 6.18
C PHE A 76 10.95 2.99 6.46
N ILE A 77 11.56 2.30 5.50
CA ILE A 77 11.87 0.87 5.56
C ILE A 77 13.30 0.61 5.09
N SER A 78 13.91 -0.45 5.59
CA SER A 78 15.11 -1.09 5.03
C SER A 78 14.85 -2.57 4.80
N GLN A 79 15.71 -3.22 4.03
CA GLN A 79 15.67 -4.67 3.83
C GLN A 79 15.67 -5.42 5.18
N GLU A 80 16.60 -5.08 6.08
CA GLU A 80 16.72 -5.72 7.40
C GLU A 80 15.43 -5.58 8.24
N LEU A 81 14.75 -4.43 8.17
CA LEU A 81 13.48 -4.23 8.87
C LEU A 81 12.36 -5.09 8.26
N LEU A 82 12.26 -5.16 6.94
CA LEU A 82 11.27 -6.01 6.26
C LEU A 82 11.49 -7.49 6.59
N ASP A 83 12.75 -7.94 6.60
CA ASP A 83 13.10 -9.32 6.93
C ASP A 83 12.73 -9.64 8.39
N THR A 84 13.02 -8.69 9.30
CA THR A 84 12.66 -8.83 10.72
C THR A 84 11.15 -8.85 10.94
N GLU A 85 10.40 -7.98 10.27
CA GLU A 85 8.94 -7.93 10.34
C GLU A 85 8.33 -9.24 9.82
N SER A 86 8.84 -9.77 8.70
CA SER A 86 8.38 -11.06 8.17
C SER A 86 8.62 -12.22 9.13
N GLN A 87 9.77 -12.24 9.83
CA GLN A 87 10.07 -13.25 10.85
C GLN A 87 9.14 -13.13 12.07
N ILE A 88 8.87 -11.90 12.52
CA ILE A 88 7.94 -11.63 13.62
C ILE A 88 6.52 -12.08 13.25
N GLU A 89 6.06 -11.78 12.04
CA GLU A 89 4.75 -12.20 11.54
C GLU A 89 4.63 -13.73 11.48
N ALA A 90 5.66 -14.42 10.99
CA ALA A 90 5.71 -15.88 10.96
C ALA A 90 5.66 -16.48 12.38
N TYR A 91 6.42 -15.90 13.31
CA TYR A 91 6.42 -16.31 14.71
C TYR A 91 5.06 -16.11 15.38
N ILE A 92 4.44 -14.92 15.20
CA ILE A 92 3.10 -14.62 15.73
C ILE A 92 2.09 -15.61 15.16
N LYS A 93 2.18 -15.94 13.87
CA LYS A 93 1.29 -16.90 13.23
C LYS A 93 1.43 -18.30 13.82
N GLU A 94 2.65 -18.77 14.07
CA GLU A 94 2.93 -20.08 14.66
C GLU A 94 2.46 -20.17 16.12
N LYS A 95 2.69 -19.11 16.90
CA LYS A 95 2.35 -19.07 18.33
C LYS A 95 0.92 -18.66 18.62
N ASN A 96 0.10 -18.42 17.59
CA ASN A 96 -1.26 -18.01 17.82
C ASN A 96 -2.11 -19.15 18.40
N VAL A 97 -2.68 -18.90 19.57
CA VAL A 97 -3.56 -19.85 20.28
C VAL A 97 -5.03 -19.71 19.89
N ASN A 98 -5.40 -18.64 19.19
CA ASN A 98 -6.80 -18.37 18.85
C ASN A 98 -7.28 -19.37 17.77
N PRO A 99 -8.29 -20.20 18.06
CA PRO A 99 -8.79 -21.21 17.11
C PRO A 99 -9.45 -20.59 15.86
N PHE A 100 -9.83 -19.32 15.90
CA PHE A 100 -10.40 -18.57 14.77
C PHE A 100 -9.37 -17.67 14.08
N TYR A 101 -8.09 -17.80 14.42
CA TYR A 101 -7.08 -16.86 13.94
C TYR A 101 -6.83 -16.92 12.45
N GLU A 102 -6.90 -18.12 11.85
CA GLU A 102 -6.55 -18.29 10.44
C GLU A 102 -7.30 -17.24 9.60
N PRO A 103 -6.58 -16.29 8.98
CA PRO A 103 -7.21 -15.15 8.35
C PRO A 103 -8.23 -15.61 7.31
N GLY A 104 -9.48 -15.25 7.56
CA GLY A 104 -10.58 -15.59 6.66
C GLY A 104 -11.20 -16.97 6.89
N TYR A 105 -10.82 -17.78 7.88
CA TYR A 105 -11.50 -19.04 8.17
C TYR A 105 -12.99 -18.84 8.47
N ALA A 106 -13.32 -17.90 9.38
CA ALA A 106 -14.70 -17.56 9.70
C ALA A 106 -15.47 -17.01 8.47
N LEU A 107 -14.78 -16.22 7.63
CA LEU A 107 -15.34 -15.62 6.43
C LEU A 107 -15.57 -16.65 5.31
N ALA A 108 -14.64 -17.60 5.16
CA ALA A 108 -14.68 -18.70 4.19
C ALA A 108 -15.81 -19.67 4.47
N HIS A 109 -16.13 -19.91 5.75
CA HIS A 109 -17.25 -20.76 6.15
C HIS A 109 -18.55 -19.99 6.35
N ASN A 110 -18.58 -18.69 6.04
CA ASN A 110 -19.75 -17.83 6.24
C ASN A 110 -20.32 -17.92 7.66
N TYR A 111 -19.45 -17.96 8.68
CA TYR A 111 -19.88 -18.02 10.08
C TYR A 111 -20.84 -16.87 10.39
N ALA A 112 -21.95 -17.21 11.06
CA ALA A 112 -23.01 -16.26 11.42
C ALA A 112 -23.55 -15.42 10.25
N GLY A 113 -23.43 -15.90 9.00
CA GLY A 113 -23.88 -15.15 7.83
C GLY A 113 -23.05 -13.89 7.53
N CYS A 114 -21.80 -13.80 8.02
CA CYS A 114 -20.96 -12.61 7.90
C CYS A 114 -20.77 -12.08 6.46
N ARG A 115 -20.91 -12.94 5.44
CA ARG A 115 -20.77 -12.53 4.03
C ARG A 115 -21.81 -11.53 3.54
N SER A 116 -22.99 -11.46 4.18
CA SER A 116 -24.00 -10.46 3.79
C SER A 116 -23.57 -9.02 4.14
N PHE A 117 -22.67 -8.86 5.10
CA PHE A 117 -22.20 -7.57 5.59
C PHE A 117 -20.80 -7.18 5.08
N ILE A 118 -20.11 -8.09 4.40
CA ILE A 118 -18.70 -7.94 4.00
C ILE A 118 -18.58 -7.94 2.48
N SER A 119 -17.64 -7.14 1.96
CA SER A 119 -17.36 -7.11 0.52
C SER A 119 -16.75 -8.43 0.03
N PRO A 120 -17.11 -8.92 -1.18
CA PRO A 120 -16.52 -10.12 -1.75
C PRO A 120 -14.98 -10.11 -1.80
N TYR A 121 -14.36 -8.94 -1.98
CA TYR A 121 -12.91 -8.80 -2.08
C TYR A 121 -12.14 -9.24 -0.82
N TYR A 122 -12.79 -9.29 0.35
CA TYR A 122 -12.15 -9.81 1.56
C TYR A 122 -11.86 -11.31 1.49
N LEU A 123 -12.55 -12.06 0.62
CA LEU A 123 -12.22 -13.45 0.33
C LEU A 123 -10.99 -13.58 -0.58
N ASP A 124 -10.74 -12.55 -1.41
CA ASP A 124 -9.63 -12.53 -2.36
C ASP A 124 -8.34 -11.95 -1.75
N TRP A 125 -8.46 -11.02 -0.78
CA TRP A 125 -7.34 -10.31 -0.15
C TRP A 125 -6.65 -11.08 0.99
N GLY A 126 -6.79 -12.41 0.99
CA GLY A 126 -6.06 -13.31 1.89
C GLY A 126 -5.71 -14.62 1.20
N THR A 127 -4.78 -15.38 1.77
CA THR A 127 -4.55 -16.80 1.46
C THR A 127 -5.74 -17.66 1.93
N ILE A 128 -6.95 -17.35 1.49
CA ILE A 128 -8.12 -18.16 1.79
C ILE A 128 -8.13 -19.27 0.74
N ARG A 129 -7.49 -20.39 1.06
CA ARG A 129 -7.57 -21.59 0.24
C ARG A 129 -8.94 -22.24 0.49
N TYR A 130 -9.79 -22.21 -0.52
CA TYR A 130 -10.95 -23.10 -0.56
C TYR A 130 -10.42 -24.54 -0.69
N HIS A 131 -10.70 -25.36 0.32
CA HIS A 131 -10.57 -26.81 0.25
C HIS A 131 -11.97 -27.40 0.34
#